data_AF-B1MLF8-F1
#
_entry.id   AF-B1MLF8-F1
#
_cell.length_a   1.000
_cell.length_b   1.000
_cell.length_c   1.000
_cell.angle_alpha   90.00
_cell.angle_beta   90.00
_cell.angle_gamma   90.00
#
_symmetry.space_group_name_H-M   'P 1'
#
loop_
_entity.id
_entity.type
_entity.pdbx_description
1 polymer ?
#
loop_
_entity_poly.entity_id
_entity_poly.type
_entity_poly.pdbx_seq_one_letter_code
_entity_poly.pdbx_strand_id
1 'polypeptide(L)'
;MTMTLGLPTADEVGAATPATRDRALDVIRIVSLAGVVLGHTIMAVSTIDNGVLLWGNLLNGRPVFQALTWVFQIMPLFFFAGVAASVGSWKPGTSWGSWLMHRCTRLYRPVFYYLGFWAVALLILRQILPLHVYEPVAGVSTQLLWFLGAYVLVLAAIPLLARITTTRAMFTALAAVYLGIAAIDVLRLGLDAPKGIGYVNFVVWLLPAVLGVGYRRQLITQRAALVLAATVFAINVALVTFGPYTISLVGVAGQKVPNMIPPSLVLAGHAIILSALASAAMPAINRWAQRPRVWWAVAIGNSGAMTLYLWHMPALLGMHLAFDFLGFDRYDTTAPDFIALSVLQVATMMLLVTGLFLALRPLENNPLPGWDGGYIARPGARSAAAGTALMLAGGFTLASVVWGLKGFGLVCWVVVLAGLILARVLANRTKI
;
A
#
# COMPACT_ATOMS: atom_id res chain seq x y z
N MET A 1 -15.49 12.56 -33.04
CA MET A 1 -14.23 12.01 -32.50
C MET A 1 -14.52 10.63 -31.96
N THR A 2 -14.27 9.60 -32.75
CA THR A 2 -14.33 8.19 -32.36
C THR A 2 -13.24 7.95 -31.33
N MET A 3 -13.61 7.85 -30.05
CA MET A 3 -12.71 7.33 -29.01
C MET A 3 -12.44 5.87 -29.36
N THR A 4 -11.26 5.58 -29.92
CA THR A 4 -10.78 4.22 -30.02
C THR A 4 -10.65 3.66 -28.61
N LEU A 5 -11.45 2.64 -28.30
CA LEU A 5 -11.39 1.81 -27.09
C LEU A 5 -10.06 1.02 -26.96
N GLY A 6 -9.07 1.29 -27.80
CA GLY A 6 -7.79 0.61 -27.83
C GLY A 6 -6.80 1.19 -26.83
N LEU A 7 -5.99 0.32 -26.21
CA LEU A 7 -4.81 0.76 -25.48
C LEU A 7 -3.86 1.47 -26.47
N PRO A 8 -3.23 2.59 -26.08
CA PRO A 8 -2.28 3.29 -26.94
C PRO A 8 -1.12 2.37 -27.29
N THR A 9 -0.46 2.59 -28.43
CA THR A 9 0.70 1.76 -28.84
C THR A 9 1.95 2.08 -28.01
N ALA A 10 2.98 1.23 -28.09
CA ALA A 10 4.25 1.46 -27.38
C ALA A 10 4.93 2.78 -27.81
N ASP A 11 4.81 3.13 -29.10
CA ASP A 11 5.41 4.35 -29.65
C ASP A 11 4.66 5.60 -29.21
N GLU A 12 3.33 5.55 -29.15
CA GLU A 12 2.48 6.63 -28.60
C GLU A 12 2.80 6.91 -27.13
N VAL A 13 2.90 5.85 -26.32
CA VAL A 13 3.27 5.96 -24.90
C VAL A 13 4.70 6.50 -24.76
N GLY A 14 5.62 6.06 -25.61
CA GLY A 14 6.99 6.55 -25.65
C GLY A 14 7.07 8.05 -25.94
N ALA A 15 6.38 8.50 -26.99
CA ALA A 15 6.35 9.90 -27.41
C ALA A 15 5.67 10.82 -26.38
N ALA A 16 4.63 10.35 -25.71
CA ALA A 16 3.91 11.12 -24.68
C ALA A 16 4.65 11.19 -23.33
N THR A 17 5.74 10.42 -23.14
CA THR A 17 6.45 10.34 -21.86
C THR A 17 7.51 11.45 -21.74
N PRO A 18 7.40 12.37 -20.75
CA PRO A 18 8.41 13.40 -20.54
C PRO A 18 9.79 12.80 -20.23
N ALA A 19 10.85 13.34 -20.82
CA ALA A 19 12.23 12.90 -20.56
C ALA A 19 12.65 13.05 -19.09
N THR A 20 11.99 13.93 -18.33
CA THR A 20 12.24 14.17 -16.90
C THR A 20 11.56 13.15 -15.97
N ARG A 21 10.72 12.26 -16.51
CA ARG A 21 10.01 11.22 -15.75
C ARG A 21 10.95 10.05 -15.44
N ASP A 22 11.09 9.76 -14.15
CA ASP A 22 11.89 8.62 -13.69
C ASP A 22 11.10 7.32 -13.88
N ARG A 23 11.39 6.62 -14.99
CA ARG A 23 10.70 5.38 -15.37
C ARG A 23 10.93 4.25 -14.36
N ALA A 24 12.07 4.22 -13.67
CA ALA A 24 12.34 3.18 -12.67
C ALA A 24 11.36 3.24 -11.51
N LEU A 25 10.93 4.43 -11.07
CA LEU A 25 9.94 4.56 -10.00
C LEU A 25 8.58 3.96 -10.39
N ASP A 26 8.17 4.10 -11.64
CA ASP A 26 6.93 3.52 -12.14
C ASP A 26 7.03 2.00 -12.32
N VAL A 27 8.20 1.51 -12.73
CA VAL A 27 8.49 0.07 -12.76
C VAL A 27 8.38 -0.53 -11.36
N ILE A 28 9.02 0.09 -10.36
CA ILE A 28 8.94 -0.38 -8.97
C ILE A 28 7.49 -0.49 -8.55
N ARG A 29 6.66 0.53 -8.77
CA ARG A 29 5.26 0.54 -8.34
C ARG A 29 4.45 -0.59 -8.95
N ILE A 30 4.52 -0.80 -10.26
CA ILE A 30 3.69 -1.81 -10.92
C ILE A 30 4.18 -3.24 -10.64
N VAL A 31 5.50 -3.45 -10.59
CA VAL A 31 6.08 -4.76 -10.20
C VAL A 31 5.74 -5.06 -8.75
N SER A 32 5.78 -4.04 -7.89
CA SER A 32 5.35 -4.16 -6.49
C SER A 32 3.89 -4.55 -6.37
N LEU A 33 3.02 -3.92 -7.18
CA LEU A 33 1.60 -4.23 -7.21
C LEU A 33 1.33 -5.65 -7.67
N ALA A 34 1.96 -6.07 -8.76
CA ALA A 34 1.86 -7.44 -9.27
C ALA A 34 2.36 -8.45 -8.23
N GLY A 35 3.47 -8.16 -7.55
CA GLY A 35 3.99 -9.00 -6.46
C GLY A 35 3.03 -9.12 -5.28
N VAL A 36 2.32 -8.05 -4.91
CA VAL A 36 1.29 -8.11 -3.85
C VAL A 36 0.09 -8.96 -4.28
N VAL A 37 -0.40 -8.78 -5.50
CA VAL A 37 -1.52 -9.59 -6.03
C VAL A 37 -1.14 -11.07 -6.06
N LEU A 38 0.02 -11.40 -6.63
CA LEU A 38 0.53 -12.77 -6.67
C LEU A 38 0.78 -13.33 -5.26
N GLY A 39 1.35 -12.53 -4.36
CA GLY A 39 1.61 -12.92 -2.98
C GLY A 39 0.32 -13.29 -2.25
N HIS A 40 -0.72 -12.46 -2.34
CA HIS A 40 -2.03 -12.77 -1.76
C HIS A 40 -2.64 -14.03 -2.36
N THR A 41 -2.59 -14.20 -3.69
CA THR A 41 -3.12 -15.39 -4.36
C THR A 41 -2.40 -16.67 -3.94
N ILE A 42 -1.07 -16.63 -3.82
CA ILE A 42 -0.31 -17.80 -3.41
C ILE A 42 -0.56 -18.10 -1.93
N MET A 43 -0.51 -17.10 -1.06
CA MET A 43 -0.59 -17.27 0.39
C MET A 43 -1.98 -17.68 0.89
N ALA A 44 -3.04 -17.12 0.30
CA ALA A 44 -4.41 -17.35 0.74
C ALA A 44 -4.89 -18.77 0.41
N VAL A 45 -5.21 -19.57 1.42
CA VAL A 45 -5.86 -20.88 1.22
C VAL A 45 -7.25 -20.84 1.83
N SER A 46 -8.18 -21.59 1.27
CA SER A 46 -9.54 -21.65 1.78
C SER A 46 -10.16 -23.03 1.59
N THR A 47 -11.12 -23.34 2.45
CA THR A 47 -12.06 -24.44 2.30
C THR A 47 -13.40 -24.01 2.89
N ILE A 48 -14.49 -24.61 2.43
CA ILE A 48 -15.82 -24.41 3.02
C ILE A 48 -16.12 -25.64 3.87
N ASP A 49 -16.14 -25.44 5.19
CA ASP A 49 -16.52 -26.47 6.15
C ASP A 49 -17.85 -26.08 6.81
N ASN A 50 -18.84 -26.98 6.76
CA ASN A 50 -20.20 -26.76 7.30
C ASN A 50 -20.86 -25.43 6.87
N GLY A 51 -20.63 -25.00 5.62
CA GLY A 51 -21.15 -23.75 5.08
C GLY A 51 -20.40 -22.49 5.52
N VAL A 52 -19.29 -22.63 6.22
CA VAL A 52 -18.42 -21.52 6.66
C VAL A 52 -17.11 -21.56 5.86
N LEU A 53 -16.78 -20.44 5.23
CA LEU A 53 -15.51 -20.27 4.54
C LEU A 53 -14.38 -20.12 5.57
N LEU A 54 -13.56 -21.16 5.71
CA LEU A 54 -12.37 -21.16 6.54
C LEU A 54 -11.21 -20.57 5.76
N TRP A 55 -10.78 -19.37 6.14
CA TRP A 55 -9.59 -18.74 5.60
C TRP A 55 -8.33 -19.24 6.32
N GLY A 56 -7.41 -19.80 5.56
CA GLY A 56 -6.09 -20.18 6.02
C GLY A 56 -4.98 -19.41 5.31
N ASN A 57 -3.73 -19.68 5.71
CA ASN A 57 -2.56 -19.06 5.12
C ASN A 57 -1.43 -20.09 4.99
N LEU A 58 -0.84 -20.24 3.80
CA LEU A 58 0.30 -21.15 3.56
C LEU A 58 1.52 -20.88 4.45
N LEU A 59 1.62 -19.69 5.02
CA LEU A 59 2.69 -19.34 5.96
C LEU A 59 2.57 -20.06 7.32
N ASN A 60 1.39 -20.59 7.66
CA ASN A 60 1.16 -21.26 8.93
C ASN A 60 1.98 -22.57 8.99
N GLY A 61 2.81 -22.70 10.03
CA GLY A 61 3.56 -23.94 10.31
C GLY A 61 4.79 -24.20 9.43
N ARG A 62 5.17 -23.32 8.49
CA ARG A 62 6.30 -23.56 7.56
C ARG A 62 7.32 -22.40 7.55
N PRO A 63 8.47 -22.53 8.24
CA PRO A 63 9.48 -21.47 8.34
C PRO A 63 10.04 -20.97 7.00
N VAL A 64 10.16 -21.85 6.00
CA VAL A 64 10.66 -21.47 4.66
C VAL A 64 9.73 -20.44 4.00
N PHE A 65 8.41 -20.67 4.04
CA PHE A 65 7.45 -19.71 3.49
C PHE A 65 7.40 -18.42 4.29
N GLN A 66 7.59 -18.49 5.62
CA GLN A 66 7.74 -17.30 6.45
C GLN A 66 8.98 -16.48 6.07
N ALA A 67 10.11 -17.12 5.77
CA ALA A 67 11.31 -16.44 5.30
C ALA A 67 11.11 -15.80 3.91
N LEU A 68 10.32 -16.42 3.02
CA LEU A 68 9.97 -15.83 1.72
C LEU A 68 9.23 -14.50 1.86
N THR A 69 8.58 -14.22 2.99
CA THR A 69 8.00 -12.89 3.22
C THR A 69 9.03 -11.77 3.17
N TRP A 70 10.32 -12.03 3.40
CA TRP A 70 11.38 -11.03 3.25
C TRP A 70 11.64 -10.64 1.80
N VAL A 71 11.26 -11.49 0.85
CA VAL A 71 11.35 -11.16 -0.58
C VAL A 71 10.05 -10.50 -1.04
N PHE A 72 8.91 -11.00 -0.55
CA PHE A 72 7.59 -10.57 -1.00
C PHE A 72 6.95 -9.44 -0.18
N GLN A 73 7.58 -8.96 0.89
CA GLN A 73 7.12 -7.80 1.68
C GLN A 73 7.40 -6.49 0.95
N ILE A 74 6.75 -6.28 -0.19
CA ILE A 74 7.13 -5.26 -1.16
C ILE A 74 6.62 -3.85 -0.78
N MET A 75 5.79 -3.74 0.25
CA MET A 75 5.21 -2.47 0.71
C MET A 75 6.19 -1.30 0.86
N PRO A 76 7.40 -1.46 1.44
CA PRO A 76 8.36 -0.36 1.56
C PRO A 76 8.70 0.28 0.21
N LEU A 77 8.75 -0.50 -0.87
CA LEU A 77 9.07 -0.01 -2.20
C LEU A 77 8.02 0.98 -2.75
N PHE A 78 6.75 0.80 -2.38
CA PHE A 78 5.70 1.76 -2.75
C PHE A 78 5.88 3.11 -2.07
N PHE A 79 6.18 3.13 -0.77
CA PHE A 79 6.43 4.38 -0.03
C PHE A 79 7.69 5.08 -0.55
N PHE A 80 8.75 4.30 -0.80
CA PHE A 80 9.98 4.78 -1.43
C PHE A 80 9.70 5.44 -2.79
N ALA A 81 9.04 4.74 -3.72
CA ALA A 81 8.74 5.25 -5.06
C ALA A 81 7.70 6.39 -5.04
N GLY A 82 6.74 6.33 -4.11
CA GLY A 82 5.75 7.37 -3.86
C GLY A 82 6.37 8.71 -3.52
N VAL A 83 7.25 8.72 -2.52
CA VAL A 83 7.93 9.92 -2.03
C VAL A 83 8.98 10.40 -3.02
N ALA A 84 9.79 9.50 -3.60
CA ALA A 84 10.80 9.87 -4.61
C ALA A 84 10.18 10.60 -5.81
N ALA A 85 8.99 10.18 -6.26
CA ALA A 85 8.29 10.83 -7.37
C ALA A 85 7.62 12.15 -6.98
N SER A 86 7.29 12.33 -5.70
CA SER A 86 6.44 13.42 -5.22
C SER A 86 7.25 14.57 -4.61
N VAL A 87 8.41 14.29 -3.99
CA VAL A 87 9.25 15.28 -3.29
C VAL A 87 9.73 16.40 -4.21
N GLY A 88 10.00 16.12 -5.49
CA GLY A 88 10.43 17.12 -6.46
C GLY A 88 9.35 18.14 -6.85
N SER A 89 8.07 17.80 -6.64
CA SER A 89 6.95 18.72 -6.90
C SER A 89 6.66 19.67 -5.75
N TRP A 90 7.26 19.45 -4.58
CA TRP A 90 7.09 20.29 -3.40
C TRP A 90 8.15 21.38 -3.38
N LYS A 91 7.72 22.65 -3.25
CA LYS A 91 8.61 23.80 -3.06
C LYS A 91 8.20 24.57 -1.80
N PRO A 92 9.15 25.11 -1.01
CA PRO A 92 8.83 26.07 0.04
C PRO A 92 7.92 27.19 -0.50
N GLY A 93 6.89 27.56 0.27
CA GLY A 93 5.88 28.54 -0.16
C GLY A 93 4.70 27.95 -0.95
N THR A 94 4.73 26.66 -1.31
CA THR A 94 3.56 25.98 -1.89
C THR A 94 2.45 25.82 -0.84
N SER A 95 1.21 25.99 -1.25
CA SER A 95 0.03 25.69 -0.41
C SER A 95 -0.04 24.19 -0.10
N TRP A 96 0.27 23.79 1.14
CA TRP A 96 0.28 22.40 1.59
C TRP A 96 -1.04 21.67 1.34
N GLY A 97 -2.16 22.27 1.76
CA GLY A 97 -3.49 21.70 1.54
C GLY A 97 -3.83 21.53 0.07
N SER A 98 -3.50 22.53 -0.77
CA SER A 98 -3.70 22.41 -2.22
C SER A 98 -2.88 21.26 -2.81
N TRP A 99 -1.59 21.20 -2.46
CA TRP A 99 -0.67 20.20 -2.96
C TRP A 99 -1.10 18.79 -2.56
N LEU A 100 -1.46 18.59 -1.29
CA LEU A 100 -1.93 17.30 -0.79
C LEU A 100 -3.28 16.93 -1.41
N MET A 101 -4.19 17.89 -1.58
CA MET A 101 -5.47 17.67 -2.25
C MET A 101 -5.29 17.13 -3.66
N HIS A 102 -4.42 17.73 -4.48
CA HIS A 102 -4.17 17.25 -5.85
C HIS A 102 -3.68 15.79 -5.88
N ARG A 103 -2.93 15.35 -4.87
CA ARG A 103 -2.50 13.94 -4.75
C ARG A 103 -3.64 13.05 -4.31
N CYS A 104 -4.40 13.47 -3.28
CA CYS A 104 -5.55 12.75 -2.78
C CYS A 104 -6.68 12.63 -3.81
N THR A 105 -6.84 13.60 -4.72
CA THR A 105 -7.90 13.58 -5.74
C THR A 105 -7.86 12.28 -6.55
N ARG A 106 -6.70 11.96 -7.12
CA ARG A 106 -6.53 10.73 -7.91
C ARG A 106 -6.58 9.46 -7.07
N LEU A 107 -6.10 9.49 -5.82
CA LEU A 107 -6.08 8.33 -4.93
C LEU A 107 -7.49 7.91 -4.47
N TYR A 108 -8.31 8.87 -4.05
CA TYR A 108 -9.64 8.61 -3.50
C TYR A 108 -10.73 8.39 -4.56
N ARG A 109 -10.51 8.86 -5.79
CA ARG A 109 -11.49 8.72 -6.87
C ARG A 109 -12.00 7.28 -7.05
N PRO A 110 -11.14 6.25 -7.25
CA PRO A 110 -11.61 4.86 -7.34
C PRO A 110 -12.04 4.28 -5.98
N VAL A 111 -11.60 4.86 -4.86
CA VAL A 111 -11.95 4.42 -3.50
C VAL A 111 -13.42 4.67 -3.19
N PHE A 112 -14.00 5.79 -3.67
CA PHE A 112 -15.43 6.04 -3.49
C PHE A 112 -16.30 4.96 -4.14
N TYR A 113 -15.95 4.52 -5.37
CA TYR A 113 -16.65 3.43 -6.04
C TYR A 113 -16.49 2.11 -5.28
N TYR A 114 -15.29 1.83 -4.78
CA TYR A 114 -15.01 0.63 -3.98
C TYR A 114 -15.82 0.60 -2.68
N LEU A 115 -15.89 1.72 -1.95
CA LEU A 115 -16.69 1.84 -0.74
C LEU A 115 -18.18 1.73 -1.05
N GLY A 116 -18.66 2.32 -2.16
CA GLY A 116 -20.04 2.17 -2.62
C GLY A 116 -20.39 0.72 -2.94
N PHE A 117 -19.51 0.00 -3.64
CA PHE A 117 -19.65 -1.43 -3.91
C PHE A 117 -19.80 -2.23 -2.62
N TRP A 118 -18.87 -2.06 -1.67
CA TRP A 118 -18.94 -2.80 -0.40
C TRP A 118 -20.12 -2.41 0.47
N ALA A 119 -20.52 -1.13 0.48
CA ALA A 119 -21.71 -0.70 1.19
C ALA A 119 -22.96 -1.45 0.67
N VAL A 120 -23.17 -1.49 -0.64
CA VAL A 120 -24.30 -2.21 -1.27
C VAL A 120 -24.17 -3.71 -1.04
N ALA A 121 -22.99 -4.28 -1.29
CA ALA A 121 -22.75 -5.71 -1.12
C ALA A 121 -23.02 -6.15 0.32
N LEU A 122 -22.51 -5.43 1.32
CA LEU A 122 -22.74 -5.76 2.73
C LEU A 122 -24.21 -5.59 3.14
N LEU A 123 -24.93 -4.59 2.62
CA LEU A 123 -26.38 -4.46 2.88
C LEU A 123 -27.17 -5.68 2.39
N ILE A 124 -26.82 -6.21 1.20
CA ILE A 124 -27.43 -7.42 0.64
C ILE A 124 -27.00 -8.65 1.43
N LEU A 125 -25.68 -8.84 1.62
CA LEU A 125 -25.11 -9.99 2.32
C LEU A 125 -25.65 -10.13 3.75
N ARG A 126 -25.94 -9.02 4.43
CA ARG A 126 -26.54 -9.03 5.77
C ARG A 126 -27.91 -9.72 5.83
N GLN A 127 -28.66 -9.78 4.72
CA GLN A 127 -29.98 -10.41 4.67
C GLN A 127 -29.90 -11.93 4.43
N ILE A 128 -28.79 -12.41 3.85
CA ILE A 128 -28.64 -13.79 3.37
C ILE A 128 -27.60 -14.60 4.14
N LEU A 129 -26.57 -13.94 4.69
CA LEU A 129 -25.49 -14.63 5.39
C LEU A 129 -25.74 -14.66 6.90
N PRO A 130 -25.44 -15.78 7.57
CA PRO A 130 -25.33 -15.83 9.02
C PRO A 130 -24.34 -14.79 9.55
N LEU A 131 -24.58 -14.27 10.75
CA LEU A 131 -23.79 -13.19 11.34
C LEU A 131 -22.29 -13.54 11.43
N HIS A 132 -21.96 -14.79 11.74
CA HIS A 132 -20.58 -15.26 11.84
C HIS A 132 -19.82 -15.31 10.49
N VAL A 133 -20.52 -15.32 9.36
CA VAL A 133 -19.92 -15.21 8.01
C VAL A 133 -19.89 -13.76 7.55
N TYR A 134 -20.96 -13.01 7.84
CA TYR A 134 -21.06 -11.59 7.50
C TYR A 134 -19.95 -10.75 8.16
N GLU A 135 -19.69 -10.99 9.43
CA GLU A 135 -18.80 -10.18 10.23
C GLU A 135 -17.33 -10.18 9.78
N PRO A 136 -16.72 -11.32 9.43
CA PRO A 136 -15.40 -11.37 8.81
C PRO A 136 -15.35 -10.64 7.46
N VAL A 137 -16.36 -10.83 6.60
CA VAL A 137 -16.43 -10.17 5.28
C VAL A 137 -16.51 -8.65 5.44
N ALA A 138 -17.34 -8.16 6.35
CA ALA A 138 -17.44 -6.74 6.68
C ALA A 138 -16.12 -6.16 7.23
N GLY A 139 -15.37 -6.94 8.01
CA GLY A 139 -14.06 -6.57 8.51
C GLY A 139 -13.01 -6.45 7.40
N VAL A 140 -12.90 -7.48 6.55
CA VAL A 140 -11.90 -7.57 5.47
C VAL A 140 -12.19 -6.58 4.34
N SER A 141 -13.46 -6.21 4.12
CA SER A 141 -13.92 -5.34 3.03
C SER A 141 -13.09 -4.07 2.84
N THR A 142 -12.72 -3.39 3.92
CA THR A 142 -11.88 -2.18 3.85
C THR A 142 -10.50 -2.38 4.42
N GLN A 143 -10.12 -3.62 4.74
CA GLN A 143 -8.86 -3.90 5.39
C GLN A 143 -7.70 -3.34 4.56
N LEU A 144 -7.66 -3.60 3.25
CA LEU A 144 -6.63 -3.07 2.35
C LEU A 144 -6.49 -1.54 2.40
N LEU A 145 -7.53 -0.77 2.77
CA LEU A 145 -7.43 0.70 2.75
C LEU A 145 -6.46 1.25 3.80
N TRP A 146 -5.99 0.43 4.75
CA TRP A 146 -4.95 0.79 5.71
C TRP A 146 -3.68 1.35 5.01
N PHE A 147 -3.26 0.74 3.90
CA PHE A 147 -2.09 1.19 3.13
C PHE A 147 -2.34 2.59 2.53
N LEU A 148 -3.54 2.84 2.00
CA LEU A 148 -3.90 4.15 1.49
C LEU A 148 -3.86 5.20 2.61
N GLY A 149 -4.39 4.88 3.79
CA GLY A 149 -4.33 5.74 4.97
C GLY A 149 -2.89 6.09 5.35
N ALA A 150 -2.03 5.08 5.50
CA ALA A 150 -0.61 5.26 5.77
C ALA A 150 0.10 6.07 4.66
N TYR A 151 -0.23 5.81 3.39
CA TYR A 151 0.34 6.51 2.25
C TYR A 151 -0.02 8.01 2.24
N VAL A 152 -1.27 8.35 2.55
CA VAL A 152 -1.70 9.75 2.71
C VAL A 152 -0.95 10.43 3.86
N LEU A 153 -0.74 9.76 4.99
CA LEU A 153 0.05 10.30 6.11
C LEU A 153 1.52 10.55 5.72
N VAL A 154 2.14 9.64 4.98
CA VAL A 154 3.52 9.83 4.47
C VAL A 154 3.57 10.97 3.45
N LEU A 155 2.57 11.11 2.58
CA LEU A 155 2.47 12.25 1.66
C LEU A 155 2.27 13.57 2.42
N ALA A 156 1.47 13.56 3.48
CA ALA A 156 1.26 14.71 4.35
C ALA A 156 2.58 15.16 5.03
N ALA A 157 3.50 14.22 5.29
CA ALA A 157 4.83 14.50 5.85
C ALA A 157 5.87 15.02 4.82
N ILE A 158 5.55 15.09 3.52
CA ILE A 158 6.50 15.57 2.50
C ILE A 158 7.11 16.95 2.79
N PRO A 159 6.40 17.95 3.34
CA PRO A 159 7.04 19.23 3.67
C PRO A 159 8.20 19.11 4.66
N LEU A 160 8.13 18.14 5.59
CA LEU A 160 9.20 17.84 6.53
C LEU A 160 10.32 17.06 5.84
N LEU A 161 9.97 16.01 5.09
CA LEU A 161 10.92 15.18 4.34
C LEU A 161 11.70 15.99 3.29
N ALA A 162 11.07 17.00 2.69
CA ALA A 162 11.70 17.89 1.72
C ALA A 162 12.76 18.80 2.34
N ARG A 163 12.87 18.90 3.68
CA ARG A 163 13.97 19.61 4.35
C ARG A 163 15.28 18.82 4.34
N ILE A 164 15.24 17.52 4.03
CA ILE A 164 16.42 16.65 4.01
C ILE A 164 17.26 16.93 2.76
N THR A 165 18.22 17.84 2.86
CA THR A 165 19.08 18.27 1.73
C THR A 165 20.49 17.68 1.78
N THR A 166 20.90 17.09 2.90
CA THR A 166 22.26 16.56 3.10
C THR A 166 22.23 15.09 3.51
N THR A 167 23.31 14.37 3.18
CA THR A 167 23.50 12.97 3.59
C THR A 167 23.45 12.81 5.11
N ARG A 168 24.02 13.76 5.87
CA ARG A 168 23.94 13.77 7.34
C ARG A 168 22.49 13.85 7.81
N ALA A 169 21.71 14.81 7.30
CA ALA A 169 20.29 14.96 7.67
C ALA A 169 19.47 13.70 7.33
N MET A 170 19.76 13.04 6.21
CA MET A 170 19.09 11.80 5.81
C MET A 170 19.37 10.67 6.81
N PHE A 171 20.64 10.41 7.15
CA PHE A 171 21.00 9.36 8.11
C PHE A 171 20.52 9.69 9.53
N THR A 172 20.53 10.97 9.93
CA THR A 172 19.93 11.40 11.20
C THR A 172 18.43 11.12 11.25
N ALA A 173 17.69 11.42 10.17
CA ALA A 173 16.26 11.13 10.10
C ALA A 173 15.97 9.61 10.13
N LEU A 174 16.76 8.80 9.40
CA LEU A 174 16.65 7.34 9.44
C LEU A 174 16.90 6.79 10.84
N ALA A 175 18.00 7.22 11.49
CA ALA A 175 18.34 6.79 12.83
C ALA A 175 17.28 7.22 13.85
N ALA A 176 16.78 8.46 13.78
CA ALA A 176 15.75 8.97 14.68
C ALA A 176 14.45 8.15 14.59
N VAL A 177 13.97 7.85 13.37
CA VAL A 177 12.75 7.04 13.20
C VAL A 177 13.00 5.60 13.64
N TYR A 178 14.12 4.99 13.26
CA TYR A 178 14.44 3.60 13.61
C TYR A 178 14.60 3.39 15.12
N LEU A 179 15.35 4.28 15.79
CA LEU A 179 15.54 4.24 17.25
C LEU A 179 14.24 4.59 18.00
N GLY A 180 13.41 5.48 17.46
CA GLY A 180 12.08 5.75 18.00
C GLY A 180 11.21 4.49 17.99
N ILE A 181 11.20 3.74 16.89
CA ILE A 181 10.49 2.45 16.80
C ILE A 181 11.06 1.44 17.79
N ALA A 182 12.39 1.38 17.94
CA ALA A 182 13.05 0.51 18.92
C ALA A 182 12.60 0.85 20.36
N ALA A 183 12.51 2.13 20.71
CA ALA A 183 12.05 2.58 22.03
C ALA A 183 10.59 2.17 22.28
N ILE A 184 9.70 2.32 21.29
CA ILE A 184 8.30 1.87 21.40
C ILE A 184 8.21 0.35 21.53
N ASP A 185 9.04 -0.40 20.81
CA ASP A 185 9.12 -1.86 20.93
C ASP A 185 9.57 -2.27 22.33
N VAL A 186 10.57 -1.60 22.91
CA VAL A 186 11.01 -1.84 24.30
C VAL A 186 9.87 -1.54 25.28
N LEU A 187 9.19 -0.41 25.13
CA LEU A 187 8.06 -0.04 26.01
C LEU A 187 6.92 -1.06 25.93
N ARG A 188 6.51 -1.45 24.71
CA ARG A 188 5.36 -2.34 24.51
C ARG A 188 5.65 -3.80 24.87
N LEU A 189 6.91 -4.24 24.77
CA LEU A 189 7.31 -5.62 25.04
C LEU A 189 7.84 -5.83 26.46
N GLY A 190 8.37 -4.79 27.10
CA GLY A 190 9.09 -4.91 28.37
C GLY A 190 8.46 -4.21 29.58
N LEU A 191 7.48 -3.31 29.41
CA LEU A 191 7.07 -2.38 30.48
C LEU A 191 5.55 -2.26 30.73
N ASP A 192 4.76 -3.32 30.52
CA ASP A 192 3.29 -3.32 30.72
C ASP A 192 2.57 -2.07 30.15
N ALA A 193 3.13 -1.50 29.08
CA ALA A 193 2.63 -0.27 28.49
C ALA A 193 1.25 -0.50 27.85
N PRO A 194 0.42 0.55 27.69
CA PRO A 194 -0.86 0.43 27.02
C PRO A 194 -0.70 -0.19 25.63
N LYS A 195 -1.47 -1.24 25.32
CA LYS A 195 -1.38 -1.98 24.04
C LYS A 195 -1.45 -1.07 22.80
N GLY A 196 -2.12 0.08 22.92
CA GLY A 196 -2.22 1.10 21.88
C GLY A 196 -0.90 1.76 21.46
N ILE A 197 0.13 1.75 22.32
CA ILE A 197 1.40 2.45 22.05
C ILE A 197 2.13 1.87 20.83
N GLY A 198 1.99 0.57 20.57
CA GLY A 198 2.61 -0.07 19.41
C GLY A 198 2.14 0.51 18.07
N TYR A 199 0.92 1.05 17.99
CA TYR A 199 0.40 1.66 16.77
C TYR A 199 1.13 2.97 16.40
N VAL A 200 1.91 3.56 17.31
CA VAL A 200 2.81 4.67 16.96
C VAL A 200 3.86 4.23 15.92
N ASN A 201 4.25 2.95 15.91
CA ASN A 201 5.24 2.41 14.97
C ASN A 201 4.77 2.41 13.51
N PHE A 202 3.54 2.81 13.19
CA PHE A 202 3.17 3.13 11.80
C PHE A 202 4.03 4.25 11.18
N VAL A 203 4.79 5.01 11.98
CA VAL A 203 5.86 5.88 11.48
C VAL A 203 6.97 5.14 10.72
N VAL A 204 7.03 3.80 10.78
CA VAL A 204 7.95 2.94 10.02
C VAL A 204 7.98 3.28 8.53
N TRP A 205 6.85 3.69 7.96
CA TRP A 205 6.73 4.03 6.55
C TRP A 205 7.43 5.35 6.17
N LEU A 206 7.93 6.12 7.16
CA LEU A 206 8.83 7.24 6.93
C LEU A 206 10.26 6.78 6.58
N LEU A 207 10.70 5.59 6.99
CA LEU A 207 12.03 5.06 6.64
C LEU A 207 12.22 4.90 5.12
N PRO A 208 11.33 4.18 4.39
CA PRO A 208 11.42 4.12 2.93
C PRO A 208 11.21 5.49 2.29
N ALA A 209 10.40 6.37 2.90
CA ALA A 209 10.21 7.73 2.42
C ALA A 209 11.50 8.57 2.46
N VAL A 210 12.25 8.52 3.57
CA VAL A 210 13.54 9.20 3.73
C VAL A 210 14.55 8.67 2.70
N LEU A 211 14.62 7.35 2.48
CA LEU A 211 15.47 6.77 1.44
C LEU A 211 15.02 7.18 0.03
N GLY A 212 13.71 7.33 -0.21
CA GLY A 212 13.18 7.85 -1.47
C GLY A 212 13.63 9.29 -1.73
N VAL A 213 13.66 10.15 -0.71
CA VAL A 213 14.26 11.49 -0.80
C VAL A 213 15.76 11.39 -1.06
N GLY A 214 16.45 10.49 -0.35
CA GLY A 214 17.88 10.23 -0.51
C GLY A 214 18.26 9.85 -1.93
N TYR A 215 17.53 8.92 -2.54
CA TYR A 215 17.68 8.55 -3.94
C TYR A 215 17.42 9.75 -4.87
N ARG A 216 16.27 10.42 -4.71
CA ARG A 216 15.87 11.51 -5.61
C ARG A 216 16.85 12.70 -5.59
N ARG A 217 17.49 12.95 -4.45
CA ARG A 217 18.49 14.01 -4.25
C ARG A 217 19.93 13.51 -4.34
N GLN A 218 20.14 12.25 -4.73
CA GLN A 218 21.47 11.63 -4.86
C GLN A 218 22.32 11.71 -3.57
N LEU A 219 21.68 11.63 -2.40
CA LEU A 219 22.33 11.71 -1.08
C LEU A 219 22.96 10.40 -0.62
N ILE A 220 22.70 9.30 -1.34
CA ILE A 220 23.23 7.97 -1.06
C ILE A 220 23.84 7.37 -2.33
N THR A 221 25.08 6.90 -2.25
CA THR A 221 25.74 6.20 -3.35
C THR A 221 25.29 4.75 -3.41
N GLN A 222 25.45 4.09 -4.56
CA GLN A 222 25.14 2.67 -4.72
C GLN A 222 25.89 1.81 -3.69
N ARG A 223 27.18 2.08 -3.46
CA ARG A 223 27.99 1.37 -2.47
C ARG A 223 27.46 1.59 -1.04
N ALA A 224 27.14 2.83 -0.67
CA ALA A 224 26.60 3.14 0.65
C ALA A 224 25.23 2.47 0.87
N ALA A 225 24.38 2.40 -0.17
CA ALA A 225 23.10 1.72 -0.11
C ALA A 225 23.25 0.20 0.09
N LEU A 226 24.20 -0.44 -0.60
CA LEU A 226 24.49 -1.87 -0.41
C LEU A 226 25.06 -2.17 0.98
N VAL A 227 25.97 -1.32 1.48
CA VAL A 227 26.49 -1.45 2.85
C VAL A 227 25.38 -1.27 3.88
N LEU A 228 24.52 -0.27 3.72
CA LEU A 228 23.36 -0.05 4.60
C LEU A 228 22.43 -1.27 4.60
N ALA A 229 22.10 -1.81 3.42
CA ALA A 229 21.27 -3.01 3.30
C ALA A 229 21.89 -4.22 3.99
N ALA A 230 23.19 -4.49 3.78
CA ALA A 230 23.89 -5.60 4.40
C ALA A 230 23.97 -5.48 5.93
N THR A 231 24.30 -4.28 6.44
CA THR A 231 24.38 -4.02 7.88
C THR A 231 23.03 -4.19 8.56
N VAL A 232 21.96 -3.61 7.99
CA VAL A 232 20.62 -3.71 8.58
C VAL A 232 20.06 -5.14 8.42
N PHE A 233 20.42 -5.85 7.36
CA PHE A 233 20.10 -7.27 7.22
C PHE A 233 20.72 -8.11 8.33
N ALA A 234 22.01 -7.90 8.65
CA ALA A 234 22.66 -8.57 9.77
C ALA A 234 21.97 -8.25 11.12
N ILE A 235 21.57 -6.99 11.33
CA ILE A 235 20.79 -6.58 12.52
C ILE A 235 19.44 -7.32 12.56
N ASN A 236 18.70 -7.38 11.46
CA ASN A 236 17.42 -8.08 11.40
C ASN A 236 17.57 -9.58 11.69
N VAL A 237 18.61 -10.22 11.14
CA VAL A 237 18.92 -11.64 11.44
C VAL A 237 19.21 -11.81 12.93
N ALA A 238 20.00 -10.92 13.54
CA ALA A 238 20.27 -10.96 14.99
C ALA A 238 19.00 -10.75 15.82
N LEU A 239 18.14 -9.80 15.46
CA LEU A 239 16.87 -9.54 16.14
C LEU A 239 15.91 -10.74 16.09
N VAL A 240 15.87 -11.46 14.97
CA VAL A 240 15.03 -12.66 14.83
C VAL A 240 15.65 -13.90 15.50
N THR A 241 16.99 -13.99 15.52
CA THR A 241 17.69 -15.14 16.12
C THR A 241 17.75 -15.06 17.64
N PHE A 242 18.00 -13.87 18.19
CA PHE A 242 18.22 -13.67 19.63
C PHE A 242 17.12 -12.86 20.32
N GLY A 243 16.35 -12.08 19.56
CA GLY A 243 15.28 -11.25 20.09
C GLY A 243 13.91 -11.95 20.13
N PRO A 244 12.88 -11.28 20.66
CA PRO A 244 11.53 -11.82 20.77
C PRO A 244 10.76 -11.84 19.43
N TYR A 245 11.43 -11.46 18.33
CA TYR A 245 10.79 -11.23 17.03
C TYR A 245 10.62 -12.53 16.24
N THR A 246 9.62 -12.55 15.36
CA THR A 246 9.33 -13.70 14.51
C THR A 246 9.90 -13.52 13.10
N ILE A 247 10.10 -14.62 12.37
CA ILE A 247 10.64 -14.60 11.00
C ILE A 247 9.67 -13.93 10.03
N SER A 248 8.37 -14.25 10.09
CA SER A 248 7.41 -13.71 9.13
C SER A 248 7.15 -12.22 9.33
N LEU A 249 7.33 -11.45 8.26
CA LEU A 249 7.04 -10.00 8.23
C LEU A 249 5.55 -9.69 8.02
N VAL A 250 4.77 -10.69 7.63
CA VAL A 250 3.31 -10.63 7.50
C VAL A 250 2.67 -11.33 8.71
N GLY A 251 1.43 -10.95 9.04
CA GLY A 251 0.69 -11.59 10.13
C GLY A 251 0.42 -13.07 9.84
N VAL A 252 0.84 -13.93 10.77
CA VAL A 252 0.64 -15.39 10.73
C VAL A 252 0.03 -15.80 12.07
N ALA A 253 -0.91 -16.75 12.04
CA ALA A 253 -1.54 -17.23 13.27
C ALA A 253 -0.50 -17.90 14.19
N GLY A 254 -0.60 -17.67 15.50
CA GLY A 254 0.29 -18.28 16.50
C GLY A 254 1.67 -17.59 16.68
N GLN A 255 1.90 -16.43 16.08
CA GLN A 255 3.13 -15.66 16.30
C GLN A 255 3.23 -15.12 17.73
N LYS A 256 4.41 -15.27 18.36
CA LYS A 256 4.72 -14.66 19.67
C LYS A 256 4.64 -13.13 19.61
N VAL A 257 5.28 -12.53 18.60
CA VAL A 257 5.24 -11.09 18.33
C VAL A 257 5.00 -10.90 16.83
N PRO A 258 3.82 -10.39 16.41
CA PRO A 258 3.57 -10.06 15.01
C PRO A 258 4.40 -8.83 14.60
N ASN A 259 4.97 -8.88 13.39
CA ASN A 259 5.81 -7.79 12.88
C ASN A 259 5.04 -6.68 12.16
N MET A 260 3.80 -6.96 11.73
CA MET A 260 3.05 -6.09 10.83
C MET A 260 2.06 -5.16 11.55
N ILE A 261 1.32 -5.71 12.52
CA ILE A 261 0.25 -5.01 13.23
C ILE A 261 0.36 -5.35 14.72
N PRO A 262 0.90 -4.45 15.55
CA PRO A 262 1.58 -3.20 15.19
C PRO A 262 2.98 -3.41 14.55
N PRO A 263 3.47 -2.50 13.69
CA PRO A 263 4.80 -2.59 13.09
C PRO A 263 5.92 -2.78 14.12
N SER A 264 6.86 -3.68 13.84
CA SER A 264 8.02 -3.97 14.69
C SER A 264 9.31 -3.34 14.19
N LEU A 265 10.35 -3.38 15.02
CA LEU A 265 11.71 -3.00 14.64
C LEU A 265 12.27 -3.83 13.49
N VAL A 266 11.92 -5.13 13.40
CA VAL A 266 12.33 -5.99 12.29
C VAL A 266 11.70 -5.53 10.97
N LEU A 267 10.42 -5.14 10.98
CA LEU A 267 9.78 -4.55 9.80
C LEU A 267 10.42 -3.21 9.42
N ALA A 268 10.82 -2.40 10.41
CA ALA A 268 11.54 -1.16 10.18
C ALA A 268 12.90 -1.37 9.50
N GLY A 269 13.68 -2.34 10.00
CA GLY A 269 14.94 -2.71 9.37
C GLY A 269 14.73 -3.25 7.96
N HIS A 270 13.68 -4.06 7.77
CA HIS A 270 13.34 -4.59 6.47
C HIS A 270 12.95 -3.50 5.46
N ALA A 271 12.22 -2.47 5.89
CA ALA A 271 11.88 -1.34 5.06
C ALA A 271 13.12 -0.55 4.60
N ILE A 272 14.15 -0.46 5.45
CA ILE A 272 15.46 0.11 5.09
C ILE A 272 16.17 -0.79 4.07
N ILE A 273 16.24 -2.10 4.32
CA ILE A 273 16.91 -3.08 3.44
C ILE A 273 16.35 -3.00 2.02
N LEU A 274 15.04 -3.16 1.86
CA LEU A 274 14.42 -3.15 0.52
C LEU A 274 14.60 -1.81 -0.19
N SER A 275 14.46 -0.70 0.52
CA SER A 275 14.60 0.65 -0.07
C SER A 275 16.05 0.97 -0.45
N ALA A 276 17.01 0.49 0.32
CA ALA A 276 18.43 0.63 0.02
C ALA A 276 18.84 -0.26 -1.16
N LEU A 277 18.39 -1.52 -1.20
CA LEU A 277 18.57 -2.40 -2.35
C LEU A 277 17.93 -1.83 -3.62
N ALA A 278 16.72 -1.28 -3.50
CA ALA A 278 16.08 -0.57 -4.59
C ALA A 278 16.96 0.59 -5.06
N SER A 279 17.37 1.50 -4.16
CA SER A 279 18.26 2.62 -4.51
C SER A 279 19.52 2.16 -5.28
N ALA A 280 20.12 1.04 -4.87
CA ALA A 280 21.28 0.45 -5.56
C ALA A 280 20.93 -0.16 -6.93
N ALA A 281 19.73 -0.71 -7.10
CA ALA A 281 19.25 -1.33 -8.34
C ALA A 281 18.71 -0.33 -9.37
N MET A 282 18.52 0.95 -9.02
CA MET A 282 17.91 1.96 -9.89
C MET A 282 18.55 2.07 -11.29
N PRO A 283 19.89 2.04 -11.47
CA PRO A 283 20.48 2.06 -12.80
C PRO A 283 20.07 0.86 -13.67
N ALA A 284 19.99 -0.34 -13.07
CA ALA A 284 19.57 -1.55 -13.79
C ALA A 284 18.09 -1.50 -14.16
N ILE A 285 17.23 -1.07 -13.23
CA ILE A 285 15.80 -0.92 -13.46
C ILE A 285 15.54 0.14 -14.54
N ASN A 286 16.26 1.27 -14.51
CA ASN A 286 16.15 2.29 -15.55
C ASN A 286 16.53 1.75 -16.93
N ARG A 287 17.63 0.99 -17.06
CA ARG A 287 18.00 0.35 -18.35
C ARG A 287 16.92 -0.59 -18.85
N TRP A 288 16.31 -1.36 -17.96
CA TRP A 288 15.20 -2.25 -18.32
C TRP A 288 13.96 -1.46 -18.78
N ALA A 289 13.64 -0.36 -18.10
CA ALA A 289 12.54 0.53 -18.41
C ALA A 289 12.70 1.32 -19.72
N GLN A 290 13.89 1.34 -20.33
CA GLN A 290 14.07 1.92 -21.66
C GLN A 290 13.56 1.02 -22.79
N ARG A 291 13.32 -0.28 -22.54
CA ARG A 291 12.77 -1.19 -23.55
C ARG A 291 11.32 -0.80 -23.86
N PRO A 292 10.93 -0.55 -25.14
CA PRO A 292 9.60 -0.03 -25.48
C PRO A 292 8.44 -0.88 -24.95
N ARG A 293 8.52 -2.22 -25.07
CA ARG A 293 7.48 -3.14 -24.56
C ARG A 293 7.36 -3.13 -23.04
N VAL A 294 8.48 -3.02 -22.33
CA VAL A 294 8.50 -2.95 -20.86
C VAL A 294 7.86 -1.64 -20.42
N TRP A 295 8.26 -0.53 -21.04
CA TRP A 295 7.70 0.78 -20.72
C TRP A 295 6.20 0.85 -21.00
N TRP A 296 5.77 0.29 -22.12
CA TRP A 296 4.35 0.20 -22.47
C TRP A 296 3.55 -0.52 -21.38
N ALA A 297 3.95 -1.74 -21.01
CA ALA A 297 3.26 -2.51 -19.97
C ALA A 297 3.23 -1.76 -18.63
N VAL A 298 4.34 -1.11 -18.27
CA VAL A 298 4.46 -0.31 -17.04
C VAL A 298 3.55 0.90 -17.05
N ALA A 299 3.51 1.65 -18.16
CA ALA A 299 2.69 2.84 -18.29
C ALA A 299 1.18 2.49 -18.29
N ILE A 300 0.79 1.43 -19.00
CA ILE A 300 -0.59 0.94 -18.97
C ILE A 300 -0.95 0.48 -17.55
N GLY A 301 -0.16 -0.38 -16.92
CA GLY A 301 -0.46 -0.86 -15.57
C GLY A 301 -0.58 0.28 -14.55
N ASN A 302 0.31 1.28 -14.60
CA ASN A 302 0.26 2.43 -13.70
C ASN A 302 -0.93 3.37 -13.94
N SER A 303 -1.61 3.28 -15.08
CA SER A 303 -2.78 4.12 -15.38
C SER A 303 -4.06 3.68 -14.65
N GLY A 304 -4.05 2.48 -14.05
CA GLY A 304 -5.13 1.96 -13.22
C GLY A 304 -4.59 1.23 -11.98
N ALA A 305 -3.47 1.72 -11.42
CA ALA A 305 -2.80 1.05 -10.31
C ALA A 305 -3.69 1.00 -9.06
N MET A 306 -4.45 2.06 -8.78
CA MET A 306 -5.39 2.04 -7.66
C MET A 306 -6.54 1.09 -7.94
N THR A 307 -6.99 0.97 -9.19
CA THR A 307 -8.01 0.01 -9.59
C THR A 307 -7.54 -1.43 -9.34
N LEU A 308 -6.36 -1.81 -9.84
CA LEU A 308 -5.74 -3.12 -9.57
C LEU A 308 -5.62 -3.37 -8.05
N TYR A 309 -5.18 -2.35 -7.31
CA TYR A 309 -5.02 -2.42 -5.87
C TYR A 309 -6.35 -2.63 -5.12
N LEU A 310 -7.43 -1.99 -5.50
CA LEU A 310 -8.71 -2.10 -4.79
C LEU A 310 -9.43 -3.41 -5.13
N TRP A 311 -9.46 -3.78 -6.40
CA TRP A 311 -10.33 -4.85 -6.89
C TRP A 311 -9.74 -6.26 -6.80
N HIS A 312 -8.43 -6.40 -6.54
CA HIS A 312 -7.83 -7.73 -6.38
C HIS A 312 -8.39 -8.48 -5.16
N MET A 313 -8.67 -7.83 -4.02
CA MET A 313 -9.20 -8.55 -2.85
C MET A 313 -10.63 -9.08 -3.05
N PRO A 314 -11.60 -8.30 -3.58
CA PRO A 314 -12.89 -8.85 -3.98
C PRO A 314 -12.78 -9.98 -5.00
N ALA A 315 -11.88 -9.85 -5.99
CA ALA A 315 -11.65 -10.90 -6.98
C ALA A 315 -11.08 -12.16 -6.35
N LEU A 316 -10.14 -12.03 -5.41
CA LEU A 316 -9.56 -13.13 -4.66
C LEU A 316 -10.64 -13.86 -3.86
N LEU A 317 -11.45 -13.13 -3.09
CA LEU A 317 -12.57 -13.69 -2.33
C LEU A 317 -13.56 -14.43 -3.23
N GLY A 318 -13.97 -13.81 -4.35
CA GLY A 318 -14.89 -14.41 -5.30
C GLY A 318 -14.32 -15.67 -5.97
N MET A 319 -13.03 -15.66 -6.31
CA MET A 319 -12.33 -16.81 -6.86
C MET A 319 -12.28 -17.98 -5.86
N HIS A 320 -11.88 -17.72 -4.62
CA HIS A 320 -11.85 -18.74 -3.56
C HIS A 320 -13.22 -19.36 -3.33
N LEU A 321 -14.26 -18.52 -3.21
CA LEU A 321 -15.65 -19.00 -3.09
C LEU A 321 -16.04 -19.89 -4.28
N ALA A 322 -15.76 -19.47 -5.51
CA ALA A 322 -16.11 -20.24 -6.70
C ALA A 322 -15.39 -21.60 -6.75
N PHE A 323 -14.10 -21.65 -6.41
CA PHE A 323 -13.34 -22.89 -6.38
C PHE A 323 -13.87 -23.84 -5.30
N ASP A 324 -14.12 -23.33 -4.10
CA ASP A 324 -14.60 -24.13 -2.99
C ASP A 324 -16.02 -24.68 -3.28
N PHE A 325 -16.92 -23.87 -3.88
CA PHE A 325 -18.26 -24.32 -4.30
C PHE A 325 -18.22 -25.37 -5.42
N LEU A 326 -17.21 -25.33 -6.29
CA LEU A 326 -17.02 -26.31 -7.37
C LEU A 326 -16.29 -27.58 -6.90
N GLY A 327 -15.92 -27.68 -5.61
CA GLY A 327 -15.19 -28.82 -5.06
C GLY A 327 -13.70 -28.84 -5.41
N PHE A 328 -13.12 -27.68 -5.75
CA PHE A 328 -11.70 -27.49 -6.03
C PHE A 328 -11.04 -26.64 -4.95
N ASP A 329 -11.39 -26.88 -3.68
CA ASP A 329 -10.88 -26.11 -2.56
C ASP A 329 -9.36 -26.30 -2.41
N ARG A 330 -8.67 -25.19 -2.16
CA ARG A 330 -7.20 -25.20 -2.03
C ARG A 330 -6.84 -24.97 -0.58
N TYR A 331 -6.78 -26.06 0.19
CA TYR A 331 -6.48 -26.03 1.61
C TYR A 331 -5.40 -27.03 2.05
N ASP A 332 -5.52 -28.30 1.67
CA ASP A 332 -4.54 -29.32 2.02
C ASP A 332 -3.28 -29.22 1.15
N THR A 333 -2.18 -28.76 1.76
CA THR A 333 -0.88 -28.63 1.10
C THR A 333 -0.19 -29.94 0.75
N THR A 334 -0.71 -31.08 1.23
CA THR A 334 -0.19 -32.43 0.95
C THR A 334 -0.93 -33.13 -0.18
N ALA A 335 -2.07 -32.57 -0.61
CA ALA A 335 -2.86 -33.12 -1.69
C ALA A 335 -2.08 -33.07 -3.03
N PRO A 336 -2.17 -34.11 -3.88
CA PRO A 336 -1.38 -34.21 -5.11
C PRO A 336 -1.75 -33.15 -6.16
N ASP A 337 -2.99 -32.69 -6.14
CA ASP A 337 -3.54 -31.66 -7.02
C ASP A 337 -3.26 -30.23 -6.53
N PHE A 338 -2.73 -30.05 -5.31
CA PHE A 338 -2.47 -28.73 -4.71
C PHE A 338 -1.67 -27.79 -5.63
N ILE A 339 -0.63 -28.31 -6.31
CA ILE A 339 0.18 -27.51 -7.23
C ILE A 339 -0.60 -27.14 -8.49
N ALA A 340 -1.35 -28.09 -9.06
CA ALA A 340 -2.20 -27.84 -10.22
C ALA A 340 -3.28 -26.80 -9.91
N LEU A 341 -3.95 -26.92 -8.76
CA LEU A 341 -4.92 -25.95 -8.26
C LEU A 341 -4.28 -24.58 -7.99
N SER A 342 -3.06 -24.54 -7.45
CA SER A 342 -2.33 -23.28 -7.24
C SER A 342 -2.03 -22.57 -8.57
N VAL A 343 -1.57 -23.30 -9.59
CA VAL A 343 -1.33 -22.73 -10.93
C VAL A 343 -2.63 -22.25 -11.56
N LEU A 344 -3.71 -23.04 -11.44
CA LEU A 344 -5.02 -22.69 -11.96
C LEU A 344 -5.58 -21.43 -11.28
N GLN A 345 -5.49 -21.32 -9.95
CA GLN A 345 -5.91 -20.13 -9.21
C GLN A 345 -5.09 -18.89 -9.61
N VAL A 346 -3.77 -19.02 -9.76
CA VAL A 346 -2.93 -17.90 -10.25
C VAL A 346 -3.34 -17.47 -11.65
N ALA A 347 -3.56 -18.42 -12.57
CA ALA A 347 -4.01 -18.12 -13.93
C ALA A 347 -5.39 -17.42 -13.93
N THR A 348 -6.35 -17.96 -13.18
CA THR A 348 -7.69 -17.38 -13.02
C THR A 348 -7.62 -15.98 -12.43
N MET A 349 -6.82 -15.76 -11.39
CA MET A 349 -6.63 -14.45 -10.79
C MET A 349 -6.05 -13.44 -11.78
N MET A 350 -5.05 -13.84 -12.57
CA MET A 350 -4.47 -12.98 -13.60
C MET A 350 -5.51 -12.58 -14.65
N LEU A 351 -6.39 -13.50 -15.06
CA LEU A 351 -7.49 -13.20 -15.98
C LEU A 351 -8.51 -12.26 -15.34
N LEU A 352 -8.97 -12.55 -14.11
CA LEU A 352 -9.95 -11.74 -13.39
C LEU A 352 -9.45 -10.31 -13.16
N VAL A 353 -8.23 -10.15 -12.65
CA VAL A 353 -7.62 -8.84 -12.38
C VAL A 353 -7.39 -8.07 -13.68
N THR A 354 -7.00 -8.74 -14.76
CA THR A 354 -6.87 -8.09 -16.08
C THR A 354 -8.22 -7.62 -16.60
N GLY A 355 -9.26 -8.45 -16.51
CA GLY A 355 -10.62 -8.08 -16.91
C GLY A 355 -11.17 -6.90 -16.09
N LEU A 356 -11.02 -6.96 -14.76
CA LEU A 356 -11.43 -5.88 -13.86
C LEU A 356 -10.64 -4.59 -14.12
N PHE A 357 -9.34 -4.69 -14.40
CA PHE A 357 -8.54 -3.53 -14.77
C PHE A 357 -9.06 -2.88 -16.05
N LEU A 358 -9.31 -3.64 -17.11
CA LEU A 358 -9.82 -3.10 -18.37
C LEU A 358 -11.21 -2.46 -18.20
N ALA A 359 -12.10 -3.10 -17.44
CA ALA A 359 -13.45 -2.61 -17.20
C ALA A 359 -13.51 -1.38 -16.29
N LEU A 360 -12.68 -1.33 -15.23
CA LEU A 360 -12.81 -0.37 -14.14
C LEU A 360 -11.75 0.73 -14.14
N ARG A 361 -10.70 0.63 -14.97
CA ARG A 361 -9.72 1.72 -15.20
C ARG A 361 -10.36 3.09 -15.50
N PRO A 362 -11.50 3.20 -16.22
CA PRO A 362 -12.17 4.48 -16.40
C PRO A 362 -12.58 5.16 -15.08
N LEU A 363 -12.89 4.41 -14.02
CA LEU A 363 -13.26 4.97 -12.71
C LEU A 363 -12.11 5.75 -12.05
N GLU A 364 -10.87 5.40 -12.36
CA GLU A 364 -9.68 6.11 -11.88
C GLU A 364 -9.34 7.32 -12.74
N ASN A 365 -9.68 7.29 -14.04
CA ASN A 365 -9.26 8.30 -15.02
C ASN A 365 -10.33 9.35 -15.34
N ASN A 366 -11.62 9.03 -15.19
CA ASN A 366 -12.73 9.95 -15.43
C ASN A 366 -12.96 10.86 -14.22
N PRO A 367 -13.06 12.19 -14.40
CA PRO A 367 -13.39 13.12 -13.32
C PRO A 367 -14.65 12.70 -12.56
N LEU A 368 -14.55 12.65 -11.24
CA LEU A 368 -15.66 12.39 -10.34
C LEU A 368 -16.31 13.73 -9.97
N PRO A 369 -17.59 13.94 -10.34
CA PRO A 369 -18.31 15.16 -10.00
C PRO A 369 -18.29 15.42 -8.49
N GLY A 370 -18.06 16.67 -8.10
CA GLY A 370 -17.98 17.07 -6.69
C GLY A 370 -16.64 16.83 -6.00
N TRP A 371 -15.84 15.84 -6.44
CA TRP A 371 -14.52 15.57 -5.87
C TRP A 371 -13.37 16.24 -6.63
N ASP A 372 -13.44 16.22 -7.96
CA ASP A 372 -12.43 16.82 -8.82
C ASP A 372 -12.53 18.35 -8.89
N GLY A 373 -11.37 19.02 -8.97
CA GLY A 373 -11.23 20.48 -9.12
C GLY A 373 -10.77 21.20 -7.85
N GLY A 374 -10.97 22.51 -7.78
CA GLY A 374 -10.61 23.36 -6.62
C GLY A 374 -9.11 23.65 -6.49
N TYR A 375 -8.77 24.80 -5.92
CA TYR A 375 -7.38 25.22 -5.77
C TYR A 375 -7.23 26.23 -4.62
N ILE A 376 -6.22 26.04 -3.77
CA ILE A 376 -5.89 26.98 -2.69
C ILE A 376 -4.61 27.73 -3.09
N ALA A 377 -4.75 28.98 -3.53
CA ALA A 377 -3.68 29.73 -4.19
C ALA A 377 -2.48 30.08 -3.32
N ARG A 378 -2.68 30.32 -2.03
CA ARG A 378 -1.62 30.74 -1.11
C ARG A 378 -1.54 29.82 0.11
N PRO A 379 -0.33 29.61 0.67
CA PRO A 379 -0.21 29.02 2.00
C PRO A 379 -0.89 29.93 3.03
N GLY A 380 -1.41 29.34 4.12
CA GLY A 380 -2.13 30.06 5.17
C GLY A 380 -3.06 29.12 5.96
N ALA A 381 -3.83 29.67 6.89
CA ALA A 381 -4.71 28.90 7.78
C ALA A 381 -5.67 27.98 7.01
N ARG A 382 -6.24 28.45 5.90
CA ARG A 382 -7.12 27.66 5.02
C ARG A 382 -6.41 26.46 4.39
N SER A 383 -5.17 26.66 3.95
CA SER A 383 -4.34 25.58 3.39
C SER A 383 -3.96 24.56 4.46
N ALA A 384 -3.60 25.03 5.66
CA ALA A 384 -3.31 24.17 6.81
C ALA A 384 -4.55 23.36 7.21
N ALA A 385 -5.72 23.98 7.32
CA ALA A 385 -6.97 23.30 7.65
C ALA A 385 -7.33 22.21 6.62
N ALA A 386 -7.19 22.49 5.31
CA ALA A 386 -7.43 21.50 4.26
C ALA A 386 -6.44 20.33 4.32
N GLY A 387 -5.15 20.61 4.53
CA GLY A 387 -4.14 19.55 4.68
C GLY A 387 -4.35 18.72 5.94
N THR A 388 -4.70 19.35 7.07
CA THR A 388 -5.02 18.65 8.32
C THR A 388 -6.26 17.79 8.19
N ALA A 389 -7.30 18.26 7.50
CA ALA A 389 -8.50 17.47 7.24
C ALA A 389 -8.18 16.22 6.41
N LEU A 390 -7.32 16.34 5.39
CA LEU A 390 -6.83 15.19 4.61
C LEU A 390 -5.94 14.25 5.42
N MET A 391 -5.09 14.80 6.30
CA MET A 391 -4.25 14.01 7.20
C MET A 391 -5.10 13.21 8.20
N LEU A 392 -6.13 13.83 8.78
CA LEU A 392 -7.10 13.15 9.65
C LEU A 392 -7.87 12.08 8.89
N ALA A 393 -8.35 12.37 7.67
CA ALA A 393 -8.98 11.37 6.82
C ALA A 393 -8.04 10.19 6.53
N GLY A 394 -6.76 10.44 6.25
CA GLY A 394 -5.74 9.38 6.12
C GLY A 394 -5.56 8.56 7.40
N GLY A 395 -5.49 9.22 8.55
CA GLY A 395 -5.36 8.58 9.87
C GLY A 395 -6.55 7.70 10.24
N PHE A 396 -7.78 8.18 10.01
CA PHE A 396 -9.00 7.40 10.26
C PHE A 396 -9.22 6.30 9.22
N THR A 397 -8.74 6.48 7.98
CA THR A 397 -8.69 5.40 6.97
C THR A 397 -7.71 4.29 7.41
N LEU A 398 -6.59 4.66 8.03
CA LEU A 398 -5.66 3.70 8.63
C LEU A 398 -6.30 2.99 9.83
N ALA A 399 -6.95 3.73 10.74
CA ALA A 399 -7.58 3.18 11.93
C ALA A 399 -8.78 2.27 11.62
N SER A 400 -9.53 2.56 10.55
CA SER A 400 -10.72 1.79 10.18
C SER A 400 -10.42 0.32 9.88
N VAL A 401 -9.16 -0.04 9.57
CA VAL A 401 -8.73 -1.43 9.35
C VAL A 401 -9.05 -2.37 10.50
N VAL A 402 -9.09 -1.86 11.74
CA VAL A 402 -9.34 -2.68 12.94
C VAL A 402 -10.78 -3.18 12.98
N TRP A 403 -11.73 -2.41 12.41
CA TRP A 403 -13.16 -2.71 12.49
C TRP A 403 -13.83 -2.93 11.13
N GLY A 404 -13.24 -2.47 10.03
CA GLY A 404 -13.84 -2.53 8.69
C GLY A 404 -15.05 -1.60 8.54
N LEU A 405 -16.09 -2.08 7.86
CA LEU A 405 -17.40 -1.41 7.70
C LEU A 405 -18.42 -1.86 8.76
N LYS A 406 -17.99 -2.09 10.01
CA LYS A 406 -18.86 -2.43 11.14
C LYS A 406 -18.41 -1.74 12.43
N GLY A 407 -19.31 -1.67 13.42
CA GLY A 407 -19.03 -1.13 14.75
C GLY A 407 -18.39 0.27 14.70
N PHE A 408 -17.28 0.46 15.42
CA PHE A 408 -16.53 1.72 15.45
C PHE A 408 -15.90 2.10 14.09
N GLY A 409 -15.76 1.14 13.18
CA GLY A 409 -15.30 1.40 11.81
C GLY A 409 -16.21 2.36 11.06
N LEU A 410 -17.53 2.31 11.30
CA LEU A 410 -18.49 3.25 10.71
C LEU A 410 -18.23 4.69 11.16
N VAL A 411 -17.88 4.88 12.44
CA VAL A 411 -17.49 6.21 12.97
C VAL A 411 -16.22 6.69 12.27
N CYS A 412 -15.23 5.81 12.07
CA CYS A 412 -14.03 6.16 11.32
C CYS A 412 -14.37 6.62 9.92
N TRP A 413 -15.24 5.91 9.19
CA TRP A 413 -15.66 6.28 7.84
C TRP A 413 -16.44 7.60 7.78
N VAL A 414 -17.28 7.90 8.78
CA VAL A 414 -17.92 9.21 8.89
C VAL A 414 -16.88 10.33 9.03
N VAL A 415 -15.85 10.14 9.87
CA VAL A 415 -14.77 11.12 10.02
C VAL A 415 -13.94 11.26 8.75
N VAL A 416 -13.67 10.15 8.04
CA VAL A 416 -13.00 10.18 6.73
C VAL A 416 -13.81 11.02 5.75
N LEU A 417 -15.11 10.74 5.59
CA LEU A 417 -15.97 11.49 4.67
C LEU A 417 -16.07 12.96 5.05
N ALA A 418 -16.25 13.28 6.33
CA ALA A 418 -16.29 14.66 6.82
C ALA A 418 -14.97 15.41 6.53
N GLY A 419 -13.82 14.76 6.75
CA GLY A 419 -12.51 15.32 6.45
C GLY A 419 -12.28 15.58 4.95
N LEU A 420 -12.69 14.63 4.10
CA LEU A 420 -12.60 14.78 2.63
C LEU A 420 -13.52 15.90 2.13
N ILE A 421 -14.75 15.99 2.64
CA ILE A 421 -15.70 17.06 2.32
C ILE A 421 -15.16 18.41 2.79
N LEU A 422 -14.66 18.51 4.02
CA LEU A 422 -14.08 19.75 4.55
C LEU A 422 -12.89 20.22 3.70
N ALA A 423 -11.96 19.33 3.36
CA ALA A 423 -10.84 19.64 2.47
C ALA A 423 -11.33 20.14 1.11
N ARG A 424 -12.38 19.53 0.57
CA ARG A 424 -13.02 19.91 -0.71
C ARG A 424 -13.64 21.30 -0.66
N VAL A 425 -14.45 21.58 0.35
CA VAL A 425 -15.09 22.89 0.56
C VAL A 425 -14.03 23.98 0.71
N LEU A 426 -12.97 23.70 1.48
CA LEU A 426 -11.83 24.60 1.63
C LEU A 426 -11.02 24.76 0.34
N ALA A 427 -11.07 23.84 -0.62
CA ALA A 427 -10.41 24.00 -1.92
C ALA A 427 -11.27 24.78 -2.95
N ASN A 428 -12.60 24.80 -2.79
CA ASN A 428 -13.53 25.24 -3.84
C ASN A 428 -13.90 26.72 -3.86
N ARG A 429 -13.63 27.53 -2.82
CA ARG A 429 -13.92 28.97 -2.93
C ARG A 429 -12.92 29.65 -3.86
N THR A 430 -13.40 29.90 -5.07
CA THR A 430 -12.96 30.91 -6.05
C THR A 430 -12.67 32.23 -5.35
N LYS A 431 -11.69 32.95 -5.92
CA LYS A 431 -11.38 34.35 -5.61
C LYS A 431 -12.70 35.13 -5.44
N ILE A 432 -12.99 35.60 -4.23
CA ILE A 432 -13.77 36.82 -4.03
C ILE A 432 -12.72 37.92 -3.94
#